data_AF-A0A937T2L5-F1
#
_entry.id   AF-A0A937T2L5-F1
#
_cell.length_a   1.000
_cell.length_b   1.000
_cell.length_c   1.000
_cell.angle_alpha   90.00
_cell.angle_beta   90.00
_cell.angle_gamma   90.00
#
_symmetry.space_group_name_H-M   'P 1'
#
loop_
_entity.id
_entity.type
_entity.pdbx_description
1 polymer ?
#
loop_
_entity_poly.entity_id
_entity_poly.type
_entity_poly.pdbx_seq_one_letter_code
_entity_poly.pdbx_strand_id
1 'polypeptide(L)'
;MASPIAFIDRFRQELHAAGIRFFITSGQACVHFGIQQTTKDSDWIIEPDDLAALRTMLVEADSSGTVRASYRAICGAPLDGTFLANGWTSHLEITDADSDEHHLDLFGKAPRVSELERDTNEPDFASRQVVAQMKKTDREKDWPIVFGLGRQAVASGDVRGILHGQDADWLVATWSDIPADERGELIRWRPLLGLIATQPNRLRRAIAIEKQVWVSVNRARYGVYQRSWKSFFRQWRREDGFQWPPDVPFAQQHELLDQAARKYGLPQAPLGTAARDNALAAARADAAEILAAGDEELDLIVPPLEMLLP
;
A
#
# COMPACT_ATOMS: atom_id res chain seq x y z
N MET A 1 -15.97 -24.43 -9.26
CA MET A 1 -15.22 -23.16 -9.22
C MET A 1 -15.31 -22.61 -7.81
N ALA A 2 -14.18 -22.55 -7.10
CA ALA A 2 -14.12 -21.90 -5.80
C ALA A 2 -14.31 -20.39 -6.03
N SER A 3 -15.11 -19.73 -5.19
CA SER A 3 -15.22 -18.26 -5.27
C SER A 3 -13.91 -17.61 -4.80
N PRO A 4 -13.59 -16.37 -5.22
CA PRO A 4 -12.45 -15.62 -4.68
C PRO A 4 -12.45 -15.56 -3.14
N ILE A 5 -13.63 -15.54 -2.52
CA ILE A 5 -13.78 -15.57 -1.05
C ILE A 5 -13.32 -16.92 -0.49
N ALA A 6 -13.70 -18.04 -1.11
CA ALA A 6 -13.29 -19.37 -0.66
C ALA A 6 -11.77 -19.56 -0.75
N PHE A 7 -11.12 -19.00 -1.78
CA PHE A 7 -9.66 -18.98 -1.87
C PHE A 7 -9.04 -18.18 -0.72
N ILE A 8 -9.55 -16.97 -0.47
CA ILE A 8 -9.04 -16.09 0.60
C ILE A 8 -9.17 -16.77 1.97
N ASP A 9 -10.32 -17.39 2.26
CA ASP A 9 -10.54 -18.11 3.52
C ASP A 9 -9.59 -19.31 3.67
N ARG A 10 -9.37 -20.07 2.59
CA ARG A 10 -8.41 -21.18 2.59
C ARG A 10 -6.98 -20.69 2.81
N PHE A 11 -6.53 -19.70 2.04
CA PHE A 11 -5.18 -19.16 2.14
C PHE A 11 -4.91 -18.55 3.53
N ARG A 12 -5.90 -17.84 4.09
CA ARG A 12 -5.89 -17.36 5.48
C ARG A 12 -5.67 -18.48 6.48
N GLN A 13 -6.35 -19.63 6.33
CA GLN A 13 -6.17 -20.79 7.20
C GLN A 13 -4.79 -21.43 7.05
N GLU A 14 -4.26 -21.53 5.82
CA GLU A 14 -2.92 -22.03 5.54
C GLU A 14 -1.84 -21.17 6.21
N LEU A 15 -1.96 -19.84 6.12
CA LEU A 15 -1.05 -18.90 6.79
C LEU A 15 -1.08 -19.07 8.31
N HIS A 16 -2.27 -19.20 8.92
CA HIS A 16 -2.40 -19.47 10.35
C HIS A 16 -1.77 -20.81 10.75
N ALA A 17 -2.00 -21.87 9.98
CA ALA A 17 -1.44 -23.19 10.24
C ALA A 17 0.10 -23.19 10.16
N ALA A 18 0.66 -22.36 9.29
CA ALA A 18 2.10 -22.14 9.16
C ALA A 18 2.68 -21.16 10.20
N GLY A 19 1.85 -20.54 11.04
CA GLY A 19 2.27 -19.55 12.04
C GLY A 19 2.76 -18.23 11.43
N ILE A 20 2.36 -17.92 10.19
CA ILE A 20 2.75 -16.71 9.47
C ILE A 20 1.87 -15.55 9.92
N ARG A 21 2.48 -14.43 10.32
CA ARG A 21 1.75 -13.20 10.65
C ARG A 21 1.39 -12.46 9.36
N PHE A 22 0.12 -12.14 9.21
CA PHE A 22 -0.40 -11.44 8.03
C PHE A 22 -1.51 -10.46 8.36
N PHE A 23 -1.78 -9.57 7.41
CA PHE A 23 -2.97 -8.72 7.38
C PHE A 23 -3.54 -8.64 5.97
N ILE A 24 -4.83 -8.89 5.84
CA ILE A 24 -5.59 -8.63 4.62
C ILE A 24 -5.81 -7.12 4.51
N THR A 25 -5.52 -6.54 3.35
CA THR A 25 -5.57 -5.08 3.14
C THR A 25 -6.29 -4.68 1.85
N SER A 26 -6.26 -3.38 1.53
CA SER A 26 -6.70 -2.79 0.27
C SER A 26 -8.13 -3.22 -0.14
N GLY A 27 -8.34 -3.83 -1.31
CA GLY A 27 -9.68 -4.10 -1.85
C GLY A 27 -10.48 -5.05 -0.97
N GLN A 28 -9.87 -6.14 -0.51
CA GLN A 28 -10.54 -7.13 0.33
C GLN A 28 -10.90 -6.55 1.71
N ALA A 29 -10.03 -5.73 2.30
CA ALA A 29 -10.36 -5.01 3.53
C ALA A 29 -11.50 -4.01 3.32
N CYS A 30 -11.55 -3.32 2.18
CA CYS A 30 -12.66 -2.43 1.86
C CYS A 30 -14.00 -3.18 1.68
N VAL A 31 -13.97 -4.41 1.18
CA VAL A 31 -15.16 -5.29 1.16
C VAL A 31 -15.58 -5.66 2.58
N HIS A 32 -14.63 -6.10 3.42
CA HIS A 32 -14.90 -6.43 4.82
C HIS A 32 -15.51 -5.24 5.60
N PHE A 33 -15.02 -4.02 5.37
CA PHE A 33 -15.56 -2.80 5.98
C PHE A 33 -16.85 -2.28 5.34
N GLY A 34 -17.40 -2.95 4.33
CA GLY A 34 -18.63 -2.55 3.64
C GLY A 34 -18.49 -1.26 2.82
N ILE A 35 -17.26 -0.86 2.47
CA ILE A 35 -16.98 0.29 1.61
C ILE A 35 -17.04 -0.09 0.12
N GLN A 36 -16.69 -1.34 -0.22
CA GLN A 36 -16.76 -1.89 -1.56
C GLN A 36 -17.59 -3.17 -1.58
N GLN A 37 -18.17 -3.51 -2.74
CA GLN A 37 -18.97 -4.73 -2.89
C GLN A 37 -18.13 -5.96 -3.26
N THR A 38 -17.11 -5.77 -4.10
CA THR A 38 -16.27 -6.86 -4.63
C THR A 38 -14.83 -6.39 -4.84
N THR A 39 -13.91 -7.35 -4.89
CA THR A 39 -12.53 -7.20 -5.37
C THR A 39 -12.15 -8.41 -6.22
N LYS A 40 -11.15 -8.25 -7.09
CA LYS A 40 -10.63 -9.32 -7.95
C LYS A 40 -9.30 -9.87 -7.46
N ASP A 41 -8.44 -8.98 -6.99
CA ASP A 41 -7.13 -9.31 -6.46
C ASP A 41 -7.18 -9.30 -4.93
N SER A 42 -6.25 -10.03 -4.32
CA SER A 42 -6.06 -10.05 -2.87
C SER A 42 -4.71 -9.43 -2.50
N ASP A 43 -4.74 -8.49 -1.57
CA ASP A 43 -3.56 -7.77 -1.09
C ASP A 43 -3.26 -8.23 0.35
N TRP A 44 -2.02 -8.65 0.60
CA TRP A 44 -1.59 -9.18 1.90
C TRP A 44 -0.33 -8.49 2.39
N ILE A 45 -0.35 -8.04 3.63
CA ILE A 45 0.84 -7.58 4.32
C ILE A 45 1.37 -8.77 5.12
N ILE A 46 2.61 -9.17 4.88
CA ILE A 46 3.29 -10.28 5.55
C ILE A 46 4.49 -9.71 6.30
N GLU A 47 4.67 -10.08 7.56
CA GLU A 47 5.84 -9.65 8.31
C GLU A 47 7.13 -10.12 7.61
N PRO A 48 8.14 -9.26 7.38
CA PRO A 48 9.33 -9.63 6.61
C PRO A 48 10.05 -10.89 7.10
N ASP A 49 10.05 -11.13 8.41
CA ASP A 49 10.66 -12.31 9.03
C ASP A 49 9.94 -13.62 8.67
N ASP A 50 8.65 -13.54 8.31
CA ASP A 50 7.81 -14.71 8.02
C ASP A 50 7.80 -15.05 6.52
N LEU A 51 8.42 -14.24 5.66
CA LEU A 51 8.45 -14.45 4.21
C LEU A 51 9.18 -15.74 3.80
N ALA A 52 10.17 -16.17 4.58
CA ALA A 52 10.85 -17.44 4.35
C ALA A 52 9.90 -18.62 4.60
N ALA A 53 9.08 -18.57 5.65
CA ALA A 53 8.07 -19.58 5.95
C ALA A 53 6.96 -19.58 4.88
N LEU A 54 6.50 -18.41 4.45
CA LEU A 54 5.55 -18.28 3.35
C LEU A 54 6.08 -18.91 2.06
N ARG A 55 7.35 -18.65 1.72
CA ARG A 55 7.97 -19.26 0.54
C ARG A 55 8.01 -20.77 0.65
N THR A 56 8.41 -21.33 1.80
CA THR A 56 8.40 -22.79 2.02
C THR A 56 7.00 -23.37 1.85
N MET A 57 5.99 -22.76 2.46
CA MET A 57 4.58 -23.17 2.33
C MET A 57 4.13 -23.21 0.85
N LEU A 58 4.43 -22.16 0.08
CA LEU A 58 4.10 -22.10 -1.34
C LEU A 58 4.85 -23.15 -2.18
N VAL A 59 6.12 -23.42 -1.87
CA VAL A 59 6.91 -24.47 -2.53
C VAL A 59 6.35 -25.85 -2.26
N GLU A 60 5.95 -26.13 -1.02
CA GLU A 60 5.35 -27.40 -0.62
C GLU A 60 4.00 -27.62 -1.32
N ALA A 61 3.15 -26.58 -1.36
CA ALA A 61 1.84 -26.62 -2.01
C ALA A 61 1.93 -26.77 -3.54
N ASP A 62 2.94 -26.14 -4.17
CA ASP A 62 3.24 -26.31 -5.59
C ASP A 62 3.77 -27.73 -5.89
N SER A 63 4.66 -28.25 -5.04
CA SER A 63 5.27 -29.58 -5.21
C SER A 63 4.29 -30.73 -4.96
N SER A 64 3.29 -30.54 -4.11
CA SER A 64 2.23 -31.53 -3.90
C SER A 64 1.23 -31.60 -5.07
N GLY A 65 1.27 -30.63 -5.99
CA GLY A 65 0.30 -30.48 -7.07
C GLY A 65 -1.09 -30.06 -6.59
N THR A 66 -1.22 -29.61 -5.33
CA THR A 66 -2.50 -29.12 -4.79
C THR A 66 -2.87 -27.78 -5.42
N VAL A 67 -1.87 -26.92 -5.59
CA VAL A 67 -1.98 -25.64 -6.30
C VAL A 67 -0.77 -25.48 -7.21
N ARG A 68 -0.86 -24.53 -8.15
CA ARG A 68 0.27 -24.05 -8.93
C ARG A 68 0.57 -22.61 -8.51
N ALA A 69 1.74 -22.38 -7.92
CA ALA A 69 2.20 -21.03 -7.57
C ALA A 69 3.18 -20.51 -8.63
N SER A 70 3.00 -19.27 -9.07
CA SER A 70 3.86 -18.66 -10.09
C SER A 70 4.01 -17.16 -9.85
N TYR A 71 5.14 -16.59 -10.23
CA TYR A 71 5.30 -15.14 -10.28
C TYR A 71 4.58 -14.55 -11.48
N ARG A 72 3.99 -13.37 -11.29
CA ARG A 72 3.41 -12.60 -12.39
C ARG A 72 4.49 -11.81 -13.13
N ALA A 73 4.33 -11.66 -14.45
CA ALA A 73 5.25 -10.92 -15.32
C ALA A 73 5.14 -9.37 -15.19
N ILE A 74 5.05 -8.85 -13.96
CA ILE A 74 4.88 -7.42 -13.67
C ILE A 74 5.98 -6.90 -12.72
N CYS A 75 5.95 -5.59 -12.44
CA CYS A 75 6.93 -4.94 -11.59
C CYS A 75 6.87 -5.48 -10.16
N GLY A 76 7.90 -6.22 -9.73
CA GLY A 76 7.99 -6.79 -8.39
C GLY A 76 9.41 -7.28 -8.07
N ALA A 77 9.58 -7.73 -6.82
CA ALA A 77 10.83 -8.27 -6.29
C ALA A 77 10.66 -9.76 -5.90
N PRO A 78 11.76 -10.49 -5.67
CA PRO A 78 11.69 -11.81 -5.04
C PRO A 78 10.94 -11.74 -3.70
N LEU A 79 10.28 -12.84 -3.33
CA LEU A 79 9.66 -13.02 -2.02
C LEU A 79 10.72 -13.16 -0.91
N ASP A 80 11.39 -12.05 -0.63
CA ASP A 80 12.56 -11.94 0.26
C ASP A 80 12.42 -10.70 1.15
N GLY A 81 12.70 -10.87 2.44
CA GLY A 81 12.52 -9.83 3.46
C GLY A 81 13.36 -8.59 3.22
N THR A 82 14.54 -8.73 2.60
CA THR A 82 15.42 -7.58 2.34
C THR A 82 14.80 -6.61 1.33
N PHE A 83 14.05 -7.13 0.35
CA PHE A 83 13.33 -6.30 -0.61
C PHE A 83 12.00 -5.81 -0.03
N LEU A 84 11.20 -6.72 0.53
CA LEU A 84 9.83 -6.41 0.95
C LEU A 84 9.76 -5.50 2.17
N ALA A 85 10.73 -5.57 3.10
CA ALA A 85 10.85 -4.61 4.21
C ALA A 85 11.13 -3.18 3.72
N ASN A 86 11.69 -3.05 2.52
CA ASN A 86 12.06 -1.79 1.91
C ASN A 86 11.06 -1.31 0.84
N GLY A 87 9.81 -1.80 0.92
CA GLY A 87 8.69 -1.27 0.14
C GLY A 87 8.55 -1.84 -1.28
N TRP A 88 9.35 -2.84 -1.65
CA TRP A 88 9.03 -3.69 -2.80
C TRP A 88 7.81 -4.56 -2.50
N THR A 89 7.14 -4.99 -3.57
CA THR A 89 6.05 -5.97 -3.55
C THR A 89 6.44 -7.20 -4.35
N SER A 90 5.89 -8.35 -3.99
CA SER A 90 5.92 -9.57 -4.81
C SER A 90 4.52 -9.84 -5.33
N HIS A 91 4.43 -10.23 -6.61
CA HIS A 91 3.17 -10.45 -7.30
C HIS A 91 3.11 -11.90 -7.75
N LEU A 92 2.18 -12.66 -7.19
CA LEU A 92 2.00 -14.07 -7.45
C LEU A 92 0.63 -14.33 -8.07
N GLU A 93 0.55 -15.42 -8.78
CA GLU A 93 -0.70 -16.09 -9.16
C GLU A 93 -0.70 -17.49 -8.54
N ILE A 94 -1.84 -17.89 -8.00
CA ILE A 94 -2.09 -19.23 -7.47
C ILE A 94 -3.26 -19.83 -8.23
N THR A 95 -3.05 -20.98 -8.85
CA THR A 95 -4.07 -21.68 -9.63
C THR A 95 -4.36 -23.02 -8.98
N ASP A 96 -5.61 -23.27 -8.59
CA ASP A 96 -6.02 -24.61 -8.15
C ASP A 96 -6.32 -25.48 -9.39
N ALA A 97 -6.20 -26.80 -9.26
CA ALA A 97 -6.43 -27.73 -10.37
C ALA A 97 -7.78 -27.54 -11.10
N ASP A 98 -8.82 -27.07 -10.38
CA ASP A 98 -10.20 -26.89 -10.88
C ASP A 98 -10.77 -25.47 -10.64
N SER A 99 -9.92 -24.45 -10.46
CA SER A 99 -10.33 -23.07 -10.16
C SER A 99 -9.72 -22.05 -11.11
N ASP A 100 -10.34 -20.87 -11.16
CA ASP A 100 -9.75 -19.67 -11.73
C ASP A 100 -8.43 -19.30 -11.02
N GLU A 101 -7.60 -18.54 -11.73
CA GLU A 101 -6.35 -17.96 -11.23
C GLU A 101 -6.63 -16.91 -10.14
N HIS A 102 -5.95 -17.01 -9.01
CA HIS A 102 -6.03 -16.05 -7.91
C HIS A 102 -4.78 -15.17 -7.89
N HIS A 103 -4.94 -13.86 -8.00
CA HIS A 103 -3.83 -12.92 -7.91
C HIS A 103 -3.58 -12.48 -6.46
N LEU A 104 -2.31 -12.57 -6.05
CA LEU A 104 -1.85 -12.15 -4.74
C LEU A 104 -0.78 -11.07 -4.89
N ASP A 105 -1.04 -9.93 -4.26
CA ASP A 105 -0.08 -8.85 -4.12
C ASP A 105 0.43 -8.86 -2.66
N LEU A 106 1.72 -9.15 -2.49
CA LEU A 106 2.37 -9.34 -1.20
C LEU A 106 3.25 -8.14 -0.84
N PHE A 107 3.05 -7.59 0.35
CA PHE A 107 3.76 -6.44 0.90
C PHE A 107 4.51 -6.85 2.16
N GLY A 108 5.77 -6.46 2.31
CA GLY A 108 6.46 -6.51 3.63
C GLY A 108 6.29 -5.22 4.42
N LYS A 109 6.38 -4.08 3.71
CA LYS A 109 6.12 -2.75 4.25
C LYS A 109 4.95 -2.12 3.51
N ALA A 110 3.87 -1.85 4.24
CA ALA A 110 2.70 -1.17 3.70
C ALA A 110 3.05 0.27 3.25
N PRO A 111 2.64 0.69 2.04
CA PRO A 111 2.99 2.01 1.52
C PRO A 111 2.27 3.12 2.31
N ARG A 112 3.02 4.15 2.74
CA ARG A 112 2.52 5.32 3.50
C ARG A 112 2.03 4.99 4.92
N VAL A 113 2.46 3.86 5.45
CA VAL A 113 2.09 3.37 6.78
C VAL A 113 3.37 3.31 7.59
N SER A 114 3.45 4.11 8.66
CA SER A 114 4.56 4.09 9.62
C SER A 114 4.43 2.93 10.60
N GLU A 115 3.21 2.68 11.06
CA GLU A 115 2.88 1.67 12.04
C GLU A 115 1.73 0.80 11.53
N LEU A 116 1.94 -0.51 11.58
CA LEU A 116 0.97 -1.49 11.12
C LEU A 116 0.01 -1.83 12.25
N GLU A 117 -1.23 -1.44 12.08
CA GLU A 117 -2.31 -1.70 13.03
C GLU A 117 -3.31 -2.70 12.48
N ARG A 118 -3.86 -3.50 13.39
CA ARG A 118 -4.89 -4.52 13.10
C ARG A 118 -6.28 -3.92 13.31
N ASP A 119 -7.29 -4.42 12.61
CA ASP A 119 -8.66 -4.15 13.00
C ASP A 119 -8.96 -4.79 14.37
N THR A 120 -9.71 -4.09 15.21
CA THR A 120 -9.98 -4.51 16.59
C THR A 120 -11.00 -5.64 16.67
N ASN A 121 -11.87 -5.78 15.68
CA ASN A 121 -12.92 -6.80 15.65
C ASN A 121 -12.46 -8.03 14.86
N GLU A 122 -11.66 -7.84 13.81
CA GLU A 122 -11.13 -8.93 12.99
C GLU A 122 -9.61 -8.78 12.80
N PRO A 123 -8.78 -9.38 13.67
CA PRO A 123 -7.34 -9.10 13.77
C PRO A 123 -6.50 -9.49 12.56
N ASP A 124 -7.10 -10.26 11.62
CA ASP A 124 -6.48 -10.67 10.37
C ASP A 124 -6.61 -9.60 9.27
N PHE A 125 -7.34 -8.52 9.52
CA PHE A 125 -7.45 -7.37 8.62
C PHE A 125 -6.61 -6.21 9.14
N ALA A 126 -6.02 -5.47 8.20
CA ALA A 126 -5.40 -4.20 8.51
C ALA A 126 -6.46 -3.18 8.96
N SER A 127 -6.12 -2.32 9.92
CA SER A 127 -7.06 -1.32 10.45
C SER A 127 -7.54 -0.34 9.36
N ARG A 128 -8.68 0.32 9.59
CA ARG A 128 -9.19 1.37 8.70
C ARG A 128 -8.17 2.47 8.45
N GLN A 129 -7.33 2.80 9.45
CA GLN A 129 -6.26 3.79 9.31
C GLN A 129 -5.21 3.32 8.29
N VAL A 130 -4.72 2.08 8.45
CA VAL A 130 -3.73 1.48 7.55
C VAL A 130 -4.27 1.45 6.12
N VAL A 131 -5.50 0.96 5.93
CA VAL A 131 -6.10 0.85 4.60
C VAL A 131 -6.33 2.23 3.98
N ALA A 132 -6.81 3.22 4.76
CA ALA A 132 -6.98 4.59 4.28
C ALA A 132 -5.65 5.20 3.84
N GLN A 133 -4.58 5.03 4.63
CA GLN A 133 -3.25 5.50 4.24
C GLN A 133 -2.77 4.82 2.96
N MET A 134 -2.94 3.50 2.83
CA MET A 134 -2.59 2.74 1.62
C MET A 134 -3.42 3.13 0.39
N LYS A 135 -4.63 3.67 0.56
CA LYS A 135 -5.49 4.11 -0.56
C LYS A 135 -5.29 5.57 -0.98
N LYS A 136 -4.43 6.36 -0.32
CA LYS A 136 -3.97 7.69 -0.81
C LYS A 136 -3.06 7.59 -2.04
N THR A 137 -3.61 7.12 -3.15
CA THR A 137 -2.92 6.89 -4.42
C THR A 137 -3.23 8.00 -5.43
N ASP A 138 -2.70 7.86 -6.65
CA ASP A 138 -3.02 8.72 -7.78
C ASP A 138 -4.33 8.34 -8.51
N ARG A 139 -5.07 7.34 -8.03
CA ARG A 139 -6.35 6.91 -8.60
C ARG A 139 -7.50 7.71 -7.99
N GLU A 140 -8.22 8.45 -8.82
CA GLU A 140 -9.35 9.28 -8.37
C GLU A 140 -10.41 8.49 -7.57
N LYS A 141 -10.70 7.27 -8.01
CA LYS A 141 -11.67 6.38 -7.37
C LYS A 141 -11.31 5.93 -5.95
N ASP A 142 -10.04 6.05 -5.55
CA ASP A 142 -9.61 5.64 -4.21
C ASP A 142 -9.91 6.71 -3.16
N TRP A 143 -10.04 7.99 -3.53
CA TRP A 143 -10.27 9.10 -2.59
C TRP A 143 -11.61 9.04 -1.84
N PRO A 144 -12.74 8.69 -2.49
CA PRO A 144 -13.98 8.41 -1.76
C PRO A 144 -13.86 7.25 -0.77
N ILE A 145 -13.03 6.24 -1.07
CA ILE A 145 -12.76 5.11 -0.16
C ILE A 145 -11.97 5.58 1.06
N VAL A 146 -10.90 6.36 0.85
CA VAL A 146 -10.11 7.00 1.93
C VAL A 146 -11.03 7.78 2.87
N PHE A 147 -11.93 8.59 2.30
CA PHE A 147 -12.88 9.36 3.09
C PHE A 147 -13.88 8.48 3.85
N GLY A 148 -14.45 7.47 3.18
CA GLY A 148 -15.38 6.52 3.80
C GLY A 148 -14.78 5.78 4.99
N LEU A 149 -13.54 5.31 4.87
CA LEU A 149 -12.79 4.67 5.95
C LEU A 149 -12.54 5.64 7.12
N GLY A 150 -12.17 6.89 6.82
CA GLY A 150 -12.01 7.95 7.82
C GLY A 150 -13.29 8.22 8.61
N ARG A 151 -14.44 8.32 7.92
CA ARG A 151 -15.75 8.50 8.57
C ARG A 151 -16.12 7.33 9.47
N GLN A 152 -15.89 6.10 9.01
CA GLN A 152 -16.14 4.91 9.84
C GLN A 152 -15.25 4.90 11.09
N ALA A 153 -13.97 5.25 10.96
CA ALA A 153 -13.04 5.32 12.09
C ALA A 153 -13.51 6.35 13.15
N VAL A 154 -13.89 7.57 12.72
CA VAL A 154 -14.45 8.56 13.66
C VAL A 154 -15.75 8.05 14.29
N ALA A 155 -16.64 7.43 13.52
CA ALA A 155 -17.89 6.88 14.04
C ALA A 155 -17.68 5.75 15.06
N SER A 156 -16.55 5.03 14.98
CA SER A 156 -16.14 4.02 15.97
C SER A 156 -15.31 4.58 17.12
N GLY A 157 -15.15 5.91 17.22
CA GLY A 157 -14.38 6.57 18.29
C GLY A 157 -12.88 6.70 18.03
N ASP A 158 -12.36 6.29 16.87
CA ASP A 158 -10.97 6.57 16.48
C ASP A 158 -10.88 7.94 15.79
N VAL A 159 -10.55 8.95 16.58
CA VAL A 159 -10.38 10.35 16.17
C VAL A 159 -9.39 10.55 15.02
N ARG A 160 -8.42 9.65 14.84
CA ARG A 160 -7.44 9.72 13.74
C ARG A 160 -8.11 9.61 12.38
N GLY A 161 -9.34 9.11 12.32
CA GLY A 161 -10.16 9.12 11.10
C GLY A 161 -10.32 10.50 10.46
N ILE A 162 -10.23 11.59 11.24
CA ILE A 162 -10.26 12.98 10.73
C ILE A 162 -9.11 13.28 9.76
N LEU A 163 -7.97 12.57 9.87
CA LEU A 163 -6.81 12.70 8.98
C LEU A 163 -7.11 12.27 7.53
N HIS A 164 -8.26 11.62 7.31
CA HIS A 164 -8.68 11.13 5.99
C HIS A 164 -9.90 11.86 5.43
N GLY A 165 -10.44 12.86 6.14
CA GLY A 165 -11.59 13.64 5.69
C GLY A 165 -11.34 14.38 4.38
N GLN A 166 -12.20 14.21 3.36
CA GLN A 166 -12.07 14.84 2.05
C GLN A 166 -13.17 15.87 1.75
N ASP A 167 -14.02 16.17 2.74
CA ASP A 167 -15.11 17.14 2.63
C ASP A 167 -14.97 18.22 3.71
N ALA A 168 -15.01 19.49 3.29
CA ALA A 168 -14.78 20.62 4.17
C ALA A 168 -15.90 20.80 5.21
N ASP A 169 -17.15 20.63 4.78
CA ASP A 169 -18.31 20.83 5.66
C ASP A 169 -18.36 19.72 6.73
N TRP A 170 -18.08 18.47 6.33
CA TRP A 170 -17.90 17.36 7.26
C TRP A 170 -16.74 17.57 8.22
N LEU A 171 -15.58 18.06 7.76
CA LEU A 171 -14.44 18.35 8.65
C LEU A 171 -14.82 19.40 9.69
N VAL A 172 -15.46 20.50 9.28
CA VAL A 172 -15.90 21.56 10.21
C VAL A 172 -16.89 21.01 11.23
N ALA A 173 -17.89 20.26 10.78
CA ALA A 173 -18.92 19.68 11.65
C ALA A 173 -18.36 18.66 12.64
N THR A 174 -17.39 17.85 12.20
CA THR A 174 -16.80 16.78 13.03
C THR A 174 -15.75 17.34 13.99
N TRP A 175 -15.07 18.43 13.63
CA TRP A 175 -13.97 18.99 14.42
C TRP A 175 -14.39 19.43 15.83
N SER A 176 -15.64 19.88 16.01
CA SER A 176 -16.15 20.25 17.34
C SER A 176 -16.12 19.09 18.33
N ASP A 177 -16.29 17.87 17.84
CA ASP A 177 -16.42 16.67 18.65
C ASP A 177 -15.06 16.03 18.96
N ILE A 178 -13.99 16.46 18.29
CA ILE A 178 -12.62 16.01 18.56
C ILE A 178 -12.12 16.63 19.88
N PRO A 179 -11.63 15.83 20.84
CA PRO A 179 -11.07 16.32 22.10
C PRO A 179 -9.97 17.36 21.88
N ALA A 180 -10.00 18.45 22.67
CA ALA A 180 -9.12 19.59 22.45
C ALA A 180 -7.63 19.27 22.62
N ASP A 181 -7.30 18.32 23.49
CA ASP A 181 -5.96 17.81 23.79
C ASP A 181 -5.37 16.97 22.64
N GLU A 182 -6.20 16.33 21.81
CA GLU A 182 -5.75 15.54 20.67
C GLU A 182 -5.54 16.39 19.40
N ARG A 183 -6.21 17.54 19.29
CA ARG A 183 -6.17 18.39 18.09
C ARG A 183 -4.76 18.82 17.69
N GLY A 184 -3.87 19.06 18.65
CA GLY A 184 -2.50 19.48 18.38
C GLY A 184 -1.72 18.44 17.58
N GLU A 185 -1.83 17.16 17.95
CA GLU A 185 -1.19 16.06 17.24
C GLU A 185 -1.82 15.84 15.86
N LEU A 186 -3.15 15.93 15.76
CA LEU A 186 -3.86 15.81 14.49
C LEU A 186 -3.46 16.92 13.50
N ILE A 187 -3.30 18.15 13.98
CA ILE A 187 -2.79 19.27 13.17
C ILE A 187 -1.34 19.03 12.76
N ARG A 188 -0.48 18.51 13.65
CA ARG A 188 0.91 18.17 13.28
C ARG A 188 0.96 17.20 12.10
N TRP A 189 0.12 16.15 12.13
CA TRP A 189 0.08 15.17 11.05
C TRP A 189 -0.64 15.69 9.81
N ARG A 190 -1.68 16.52 9.97
CA ARG A 190 -2.44 17.09 8.88
C ARG A 190 -2.63 18.61 9.07
N PRO A 191 -1.63 19.42 8.67
CA PRO A 191 -1.59 20.87 8.97
C PRO A 191 -2.85 21.64 8.59
N LEU A 192 -3.51 21.28 7.49
CA LEU A 192 -4.73 21.97 7.04
C LEU A 192 -5.86 21.93 8.07
N LEU A 193 -5.88 20.98 9.03
CA LEU A 193 -6.87 20.95 10.10
C LEU A 193 -6.81 22.21 10.97
N GLY A 194 -5.65 22.86 11.07
CA GLY A 194 -5.51 24.16 11.74
C GLY A 194 -6.32 25.29 11.08
N LEU A 195 -6.66 25.14 9.80
CA LEU A 195 -7.50 26.10 9.08
C LEU A 195 -8.96 26.04 9.51
N ILE A 196 -9.43 24.96 10.14
CA ILE A 196 -10.83 24.84 10.59
C ILE A 196 -11.18 25.96 11.58
N ALA A 197 -10.27 26.30 12.48
CA ALA A 197 -10.49 27.34 13.49
C ALA A 197 -10.27 28.77 12.97
N THR A 198 -9.39 28.94 11.97
CA THR A 198 -8.91 30.27 11.57
C THR A 198 -9.47 30.75 10.24
N GLN A 199 -9.64 29.86 9.27
CA GLN A 199 -9.97 30.18 7.88
C GLN A 199 -10.82 29.05 7.23
N PRO A 200 -12.00 28.69 7.79
CA PRO A 200 -12.77 27.52 7.34
C PRO A 200 -13.20 27.60 5.86
N ASN A 201 -13.41 28.80 5.33
CA ASN A 201 -13.73 29.03 3.92
C ASN A 201 -12.61 28.60 2.95
N ARG A 202 -11.36 28.44 3.42
CA ARG A 202 -10.23 27.96 2.61
C ARG A 202 -10.09 26.45 2.58
N LEU A 203 -10.81 25.70 3.41
CA LEU A 203 -10.63 24.25 3.54
C LEU A 203 -10.84 23.48 2.23
N ARG A 204 -11.83 23.83 1.42
CA ARG A 204 -12.07 23.15 0.13
C ARG A 204 -10.84 23.25 -0.79
N ARG A 205 -10.22 24.43 -0.85
CA ARG A 205 -8.97 24.64 -1.60
C ARG A 205 -7.81 23.88 -0.96
N ALA A 206 -7.69 23.93 0.36
CA ALA A 206 -6.63 23.24 1.08
C ALA A 206 -6.66 21.72 0.86
N ILE A 207 -7.84 21.10 0.90
CA ILE A 207 -8.03 19.67 0.62
C ILE A 207 -7.59 19.34 -0.82
N ALA A 208 -7.95 20.17 -1.80
CA ALA A 208 -7.54 19.96 -3.19
C ALA A 208 -6.01 20.02 -3.36
N ILE A 209 -5.36 20.98 -2.69
CA ILE A 209 -3.89 21.11 -2.67
C ILE A 209 -3.24 19.90 -2.02
N GLU A 210 -3.69 19.52 -0.82
CA GLU A 210 -3.18 18.34 -0.10
C GLU A 210 -3.31 17.07 -0.96
N LYS A 211 -4.49 16.86 -1.57
CA LYS A 211 -4.75 15.73 -2.45
C LYS A 211 -3.76 15.70 -3.61
N GLN A 212 -3.51 16.83 -4.27
CA GLN A 212 -2.53 16.90 -5.36
C GLN A 212 -1.12 16.53 -4.88
N VAL A 213 -0.72 16.98 -3.68
CA VAL A 213 0.57 16.61 -3.08
C VAL A 213 0.65 15.10 -2.87
N TRP A 214 -0.37 14.46 -2.30
CA TRP A 214 -0.41 12.99 -2.14
C TRP A 214 -0.30 12.25 -3.47
N VAL A 215 -1.05 12.70 -4.48
CA VAL A 215 -1.00 12.13 -5.85
C VAL A 215 0.42 12.20 -6.40
N SER A 216 1.06 13.36 -6.30
CA SER A 216 2.40 13.60 -6.88
C SER A 216 3.50 12.90 -6.10
N VAL A 217 3.42 12.85 -4.76
CA VAL A 217 4.30 12.02 -3.92
C VAL A 217 4.14 10.54 -4.31
N ASN A 218 2.92 10.05 -4.48
CA ASN A 218 2.69 8.65 -4.84
C ASN A 218 3.30 8.30 -6.20
N ARG A 219 3.13 9.17 -7.21
CA ARG A 219 3.75 9.01 -8.53
C ARG A 219 5.27 9.03 -8.45
N ALA A 220 5.84 9.96 -7.69
CA ALA A 220 7.29 10.06 -7.50
C ALA A 220 7.85 8.79 -6.82
N ARG A 221 7.22 8.34 -5.73
CA ARG A 221 7.54 7.09 -5.03
C ARG A 221 7.50 5.91 -5.99
N TYR A 222 6.36 5.66 -6.63
CA TYR A 222 6.19 4.53 -7.55
C TYR A 222 7.18 4.60 -8.72
N GLY A 223 7.43 5.80 -9.25
CA GLY A 223 8.40 6.02 -10.32
C GLY A 223 9.82 5.58 -9.96
N VAL A 224 10.24 5.71 -8.69
CA VAL A 224 11.55 5.22 -8.23
C VAL A 224 11.63 3.69 -8.36
N TYR A 225 10.67 2.95 -7.80
CA TYR A 225 10.62 1.48 -7.93
C TYR A 225 10.50 1.03 -9.39
N GLN A 226 9.62 1.67 -10.16
CA GLN A 226 9.39 1.32 -11.55
C GLN A 226 10.65 1.52 -12.41
N ARG A 227 11.40 2.61 -12.21
CA ARG A 227 12.67 2.84 -12.92
C ARG A 227 13.72 1.80 -12.54
N SER A 228 13.86 1.49 -11.25
CA SER A 228 14.78 0.46 -10.76
C SER A 228 14.44 -0.91 -11.37
N TRP A 229 13.17 -1.31 -11.35
CA TRP A 229 12.71 -2.57 -11.94
C TRP A 229 12.95 -2.61 -13.45
N LYS A 230 12.61 -1.54 -14.19
CA LYS A 230 12.86 -1.46 -15.64
C LYS A 230 14.35 -1.56 -15.99
N SER A 231 15.22 -0.96 -15.17
CA SER A 231 16.67 -1.03 -15.35
C SER A 231 17.20 -2.46 -15.14
N PHE A 232 16.80 -3.08 -14.03
CA PHE A 232 17.08 -4.48 -13.72
C PHE A 232 16.58 -5.41 -14.84
N PHE A 233 15.29 -5.36 -15.16
CA PHE A 233 14.64 -6.26 -16.10
C PHE A 233 15.22 -6.12 -17.53
N ARG A 234 15.60 -4.90 -17.95
CA ARG A 234 16.25 -4.68 -19.24
C ARG A 234 17.61 -5.38 -19.34
N GLN A 235 18.34 -5.50 -18.24
CA GLN A 235 19.62 -6.20 -18.21
C GLN A 235 19.40 -7.71 -18.17
N TRP A 236 18.50 -8.18 -17.31
CA TRP A 236 18.20 -9.60 -17.16
C TRP A 236 17.65 -10.22 -18.46
N ARG A 237 16.74 -9.53 -19.16
CA ARG A 237 16.15 -10.03 -20.42
C ARG A 237 17.13 -10.21 -21.58
N ARG A 238 18.40 -9.83 -21.42
CA ARG A 238 19.46 -10.02 -22.42
C ARG A 238 20.20 -11.35 -22.26
N GLU A 239 19.91 -12.13 -21.21
CA GLU A 239 20.45 -13.48 -21.08
C GLU A 239 19.95 -14.39 -22.19
N ASP A 240 20.84 -15.27 -22.67
CA ASP A 240 20.48 -16.30 -23.63
C ASP A 240 19.44 -17.24 -23.02
N GLY A 241 18.35 -17.49 -23.75
CA GLY A 241 17.26 -18.35 -23.27
C GLY A 241 16.33 -17.70 -22.24
N PHE A 242 16.35 -16.37 -22.09
CA PHE A 242 15.49 -15.67 -21.15
C PHE A 242 13.99 -15.94 -21.40
N GLN A 243 13.30 -16.43 -20.37
CA GLN A 243 11.86 -16.57 -20.29
C GLN A 243 11.40 -16.17 -18.87
N TRP A 244 10.41 -15.30 -18.76
CA TRP A 244 9.86 -14.87 -17.46
C TRP A 244 8.34 -14.66 -17.50
N PRO A 245 7.59 -15.25 -16.55
CA PRO A 245 8.02 -16.33 -15.66
C PRO A 245 8.34 -17.61 -16.47
N PRO A 246 9.30 -18.43 -16.04
CA PRO A 246 9.54 -19.74 -16.65
C PRO A 246 8.48 -20.75 -16.19
N ASP A 247 8.14 -21.71 -17.06
CA ASP A 247 7.24 -22.82 -16.72
C ASP A 247 8.01 -23.92 -15.97
N VAL A 248 8.36 -23.61 -14.72
CA VAL A 248 9.11 -24.48 -13.80
C VAL A 248 8.53 -24.36 -12.39
N PRO A 249 8.75 -25.34 -11.48
CA PRO A 249 8.26 -25.26 -10.10
C PRO A 249 8.59 -23.91 -9.41
N PHE A 250 7.71 -23.47 -8.52
CA PHE A 250 7.80 -22.15 -7.88
C PHE A 250 9.15 -21.91 -7.20
N ALA A 251 9.72 -22.95 -6.58
CA ALA A 251 11.05 -22.89 -5.97
C ALA A 251 12.12 -22.43 -6.98
N GLN A 252 12.09 -23.00 -8.19
CA GLN A 252 13.04 -22.67 -9.25
C GLN A 252 12.78 -21.27 -9.83
N GLN A 253 11.50 -20.86 -9.97
CA GLN A 253 11.19 -19.48 -10.37
C GLN A 253 11.75 -18.46 -9.37
N HIS A 254 11.58 -18.72 -8.06
CA HIS A 254 12.08 -17.86 -7.00
C HIS A 254 13.61 -17.78 -7.01
N GLU A 255 14.29 -18.91 -7.13
CA GLU A 255 15.75 -18.96 -7.20
C GLU A 255 16.28 -18.15 -8.39
N LEU A 256 15.68 -18.32 -9.57
CA LEU A 256 16.06 -17.55 -10.76
C LEU A 256 15.87 -16.04 -10.55
N LEU A 257 14.76 -15.62 -9.97
CA LEU A 257 14.49 -14.20 -9.70
C LEU A 257 15.44 -13.61 -8.65
N ASP A 258 15.71 -14.32 -7.55
CA ASP A 258 16.64 -13.87 -6.51
C ASP A 258 18.08 -13.77 -7.05
N GLN A 259 18.54 -14.78 -7.78
CA GLN A 259 19.86 -14.77 -8.42
C GLN A 259 19.96 -13.62 -9.43
N ALA A 260 18.95 -13.43 -10.27
CA ALA A 260 18.90 -12.32 -11.21
C ALA A 260 18.90 -10.97 -10.50
N ALA A 261 18.10 -10.80 -9.44
CA ALA A 261 18.04 -9.56 -8.67
C ALA A 261 19.42 -9.18 -8.11
N ARG A 262 20.18 -10.16 -7.60
CA ARG A 262 21.56 -9.96 -7.13
C ARG A 262 22.53 -9.67 -8.28
N LYS A 263 22.48 -10.46 -9.35
CA LYS A 263 23.40 -10.36 -10.51
C LYS A 263 23.23 -9.06 -11.29
N TYR A 264 21.98 -8.63 -11.51
CA TYR A 264 21.62 -7.47 -12.33
C TYR A 264 21.32 -6.21 -11.51
N GLY A 265 21.56 -6.27 -10.19
CA GLY A 265 21.56 -5.11 -9.30
C GLY A 265 20.17 -4.50 -9.10
N LEU A 266 19.15 -5.31 -8.83
CA LEU A 266 17.88 -4.80 -8.29
C LEU A 266 18.17 -4.20 -6.90
N PRO A 267 17.97 -2.88 -6.69
CA PRO A 267 18.28 -2.27 -5.41
C PRO A 267 17.31 -2.75 -4.33
N GLN A 268 17.83 -3.17 -3.18
CA GLN A 268 17.01 -3.60 -2.04
C GLN A 268 16.15 -2.46 -1.49
N ALA A 269 16.72 -1.25 -1.36
CA ALA A 269 16.04 -0.06 -0.84
C ALA A 269 16.14 1.12 -1.82
N PRO A 270 15.32 1.15 -2.89
CA PRO A 270 15.43 2.19 -3.91
C PRO A 270 14.94 3.57 -3.41
N LEU A 271 14.09 3.61 -2.39
CA LEU A 271 13.53 4.83 -1.81
C LEU A 271 14.32 5.28 -0.56
N GLY A 272 15.57 5.70 -0.75
CA GLY A 272 16.38 6.30 0.32
C GLY A 272 15.97 7.73 0.67
N THR A 273 16.61 8.32 1.69
CA THR A 273 16.31 9.68 2.21
C THR A 273 16.26 10.74 1.11
N ALA A 274 17.31 10.84 0.29
CA ALA A 274 17.36 11.81 -0.80
C ALA A 274 16.22 11.62 -1.83
N ALA A 275 15.80 10.37 -2.08
CA ALA A 275 14.68 10.09 -2.99
C ALA A 275 13.33 10.53 -2.37
N ARG A 276 13.18 10.42 -1.05
CA ARG A 276 12.00 10.91 -0.31
C ARG A 276 11.92 12.43 -0.33
N ASP A 277 13.02 13.12 -0.03
CA ASP A 277 13.09 14.58 -0.06
C ASP A 277 12.80 15.12 -1.45
N ASN A 278 13.42 14.54 -2.48
CA ASN A 278 13.18 14.92 -3.88
C ASN A 278 11.73 14.68 -4.30
N ALA A 279 11.09 13.60 -3.83
CA ALA A 279 9.69 13.32 -4.11
C ALA A 279 8.76 14.37 -3.49
N LEU A 280 9.02 14.80 -2.25
CA LEU A 280 8.26 15.86 -1.60
C LEU A 280 8.47 17.22 -2.29
N ALA A 281 9.72 17.58 -2.59
CA ALA A 281 10.03 18.82 -3.29
C ALA A 281 9.32 18.89 -4.65
N ALA A 282 9.38 17.80 -5.43
CA ALA A 282 8.68 17.71 -6.71
C ALA A 282 7.15 17.81 -6.55
N ALA A 283 6.57 17.18 -5.53
CA ALA A 283 5.14 17.24 -5.27
C ALA A 283 4.67 18.65 -4.86
N ARG A 284 5.48 19.38 -4.07
CA ARG A 284 5.22 20.78 -3.72
C ARG A 284 5.26 21.68 -4.97
N ALA A 285 6.26 21.50 -5.82
CA ALA A 285 6.38 22.25 -7.08
C ALA A 285 5.20 21.98 -8.03
N ASP A 286 4.80 20.73 -8.19
CA ASP A 286 3.68 20.32 -9.03
C ASP A 286 2.34 20.87 -8.50
N ALA A 287 2.11 20.85 -7.19
CA ALA A 287 0.93 21.49 -6.59
C ALA A 287 0.94 23.02 -6.76
N ALA A 288 2.11 23.67 -6.62
CA ALA A 288 2.26 25.10 -6.86
C ALA A 288 1.92 25.46 -8.31
N GLU A 289 2.37 24.67 -9.29
CA GLU A 289 2.11 24.88 -10.70
C GLU A 289 0.64 24.64 -11.06
N ILE A 290 0.08 23.48 -10.70
CA ILE A 290 -1.27 23.06 -11.13
C ILE A 290 -2.37 23.85 -10.43
N LEU A 291 -2.20 24.18 -9.15
CA LEU A 291 -3.23 24.81 -8.33
C LEU A 291 -2.94 26.27 -7.99
N ALA A 292 -1.84 26.82 -8.54
CA ALA A 292 -1.34 28.16 -8.22
C ALA A 292 -1.19 28.37 -6.71
N ALA A 293 -0.68 27.37 -5.99
CA ALA A 293 -0.46 27.43 -4.55
C ALA A 293 0.88 28.14 -4.24
N GLY A 294 0.84 29.16 -3.39
CA GLY A 294 2.06 29.83 -2.92
C GLY A 294 2.76 29.05 -1.80
N ASP A 295 4.03 29.35 -1.53
CA ASP A 295 4.83 28.64 -0.52
C ASP A 295 4.22 28.71 0.89
N GLU A 296 3.75 29.89 1.31
CA GLU A 296 3.07 30.06 2.60
C GLU A 296 1.79 29.23 2.70
N GLU A 297 1.06 29.07 1.60
CA GLU A 297 -0.14 28.23 1.56
C GLU A 297 0.22 26.75 1.67
N LEU A 298 1.28 26.31 0.98
CA LEU A 298 1.78 24.94 1.04
C LEU A 298 2.27 24.57 2.45
N ASP A 299 2.96 25.47 3.15
CA ASP A 299 3.45 25.23 4.52
C ASP A 299 2.32 24.99 5.53
N LEU A 300 1.13 25.54 5.27
CA LEU A 300 -0.06 25.34 6.12
C LEU A 300 -0.86 24.07 5.77
N ILE A 301 -0.53 23.39 4.67
CA ILE A 301 -1.37 22.32 4.11
C ILE A 301 -0.62 20.99 4.03
N VAL A 302 0.64 21.02 3.59
CA VAL A 302 1.41 19.84 3.23
C VAL A 302 1.71 19.00 4.48
N PRO A 303 1.27 17.73 4.53
CA PRO A 303 1.64 16.83 5.62
C PRO A 303 3.16 16.65 5.72
N PRO A 304 3.68 16.31 6.92
CA PRO A 304 5.11 16.10 7.10
C PRO A 304 5.62 14.88 6.31
N LEU A 305 6.92 14.87 5.98
CA LEU A 305 7.52 13.82 5.14
C LEU A 305 7.35 12.42 5.73
N GLU A 306 7.38 12.31 7.05
CA GLU A 306 7.20 11.06 7.80
C GLU A 306 5.81 10.46 7.61
N MET A 307 4.80 11.29 7.33
CA MET A 307 3.46 10.80 6.99
C MET A 307 3.36 10.42 5.51
N LEU A 308 3.94 11.24 4.64
CA LEU A 308 3.84 11.07 3.19
C LEU A 308 4.65 9.87 2.69
N LEU A 309 5.83 9.64 3.28
CA LEU A 309 6.77 8.61 2.90
C LEU A 309 7.51 8.13 4.16
N PRO A 310 6.90 7.34 5.07
CA PRO A 310 7.54 6.90 6.32
C PRO A 310 8.82 6.08 6.12
#